data_AF-A0A819QSU9-F1
#
_entry.id   AF-A0A819QSU9-F1
#
_cell.length_a   1.000
_cell.length_b   1.000
_cell.length_c   1.000
_cell.angle_alpha   90.00
_cell.angle_beta   90.00
_cell.angle_gamma   90.00
#
_symmetry.space_group_name_H-M   'P 1'
#
loop_
_entity.id
_entity.type
_entity.pdbx_description
1 polymer ?
#
loop_
_entity_poly.entity_id
_entity_poly.type
_entity_poly.pdbx_seq_one_letter_code
_entity_poly.pdbx_strand_id
1 'polypeptide(L)'
;MILDHRQLTYRLFNIIRSNGDIYETEKLLLKISQINLNYLKYDGQCLVHLCCLYNRLDLLKLFVEYGNCDTYISNHDGWLPLHIAVYLGYMDIVYYLLRY
;
A
#
# COMPACT_ATOMS: atom_id res chain seq x y z
N MET A 1 -20.34 9.69 -13.59
CA MET A 1 -18.92 10.06 -13.76
C MET A 1 -18.10 8.92 -13.19
N ILE A 2 -17.67 7.99 -14.03
CA ILE A 2 -16.87 6.83 -13.62
C ILE A 2 -15.50 7.39 -13.23
N LEU A 3 -15.12 7.27 -11.96
CA LEU A 3 -13.77 7.67 -11.53
C LEU A 3 -12.78 6.78 -12.26
N ASP A 4 -11.83 7.39 -12.96
CA ASP A 4 -10.74 6.69 -13.64
C ASP A 4 -10.00 5.81 -12.61
N HIS A 5 -9.67 4.56 -12.98
CA HIS A 5 -8.91 3.64 -12.13
C HIS A 5 -7.65 4.31 -11.57
N ARG A 6 -7.02 5.16 -12.37
CA ARG A 6 -5.85 5.93 -11.96
C ARG A 6 -6.16 6.93 -10.83
N GLN A 7 -7.30 7.62 -10.89
CA GLN A 7 -7.73 8.55 -9.84
C GLN A 7 -8.02 7.83 -8.51
N LEU A 8 -8.58 6.63 -8.55
CA LEU A 8 -8.86 5.84 -7.35
C LEU A 8 -7.56 5.38 -6.68
N THR A 9 -6.59 4.88 -7.45
CA THR A 9 -5.26 4.52 -6.91
C THR A 9 -4.54 5.73 -6.34
N TYR A 10 -4.60 6.90 -6.99
CA TYR A 10 -4.04 8.15 -6.45
C TYR A 10 -4.68 8.57 -5.13
N ARG A 11 -6.00 8.36 -4.96
CA ARG A 11 -6.67 8.61 -3.69
C ARG A 11 -6.15 7.69 -2.58
N LEU A 12 -5.97 6.41 -2.86
CA LEU A 12 -5.38 5.47 -1.90
C LEU A 12 -3.96 5.90 -1.50
N PHE A 13 -3.13 6.35 -2.44
CA PHE A 13 -1.81 6.91 -2.12
C PHE A 13 -1.89 8.12 -1.18
N ASN A 14 -2.84 9.03 -1.41
CA ASN A 14 -3.04 10.19 -0.55
C ASN A 14 -3.51 9.80 0.86
N ILE A 15 -4.41 8.81 0.97
CA ILE A 15 -4.93 8.31 2.25
C ILE A 15 -3.84 7.66 3.11
N ILE A 16 -2.85 7.01 2.50
CA ILE A 16 -1.70 6.48 3.25
C ILE A 16 -0.86 7.61 3.84
N ARG A 17 -0.68 8.70 3.09
CA ARG A 17 0.18 9.84 3.46
C ARG A 17 -0.49 10.80 4.45
N SER A 18 -1.79 11.07 4.30
CA SER A 18 -2.56 11.71 5.36
C SER A 18 -2.84 10.66 6.45
N ASN A 19 -3.15 11.04 7.69
CA ASN A 19 -3.68 10.08 8.67
C ASN A 19 -5.11 9.64 8.30
N GLY A 20 -5.35 9.32 7.02
CA GLY A 20 -6.66 8.95 6.48
C GLY A 20 -7.16 7.64 7.06
N ASP A 21 -8.48 7.56 7.18
CA ASP A 21 -9.19 6.52 7.92
C ASP A 21 -9.28 5.20 7.15
N ILE A 22 -9.16 4.08 7.87
CA ILE A 22 -9.33 2.72 7.35
C ILE A 22 -10.71 2.52 6.70
N TYR A 23 -11.77 3.14 7.25
CA TYR A 23 -13.13 3.01 6.74
C TYR A 23 -13.29 3.58 5.32
N GLU A 24 -12.68 4.73 5.05
CA GLU A 24 -12.69 5.30 3.70
C GLU A 24 -11.93 4.39 2.72
N THR A 25 -10.80 3.82 3.18
CA THR A 25 -9.98 2.90 2.40
C THR A 25 -10.75 1.64 2.02
N GLU A 26 -11.43 1.00 2.98
CA GLU A 26 -12.29 -0.17 2.75
C GLU A 26 -13.39 0.14 1.73
N LYS A 27 -14.09 1.26 1.92
CA LYS A 27 -15.15 1.70 1.01
C LYS A 27 -14.62 1.97 -0.40
N LEU A 28 -13.38 2.43 -0.53
CA LEU A 28 -12.72 2.55 -1.83
C LEU A 28 -12.44 1.18 -2.41
N LEU A 29 -11.77 0.28 -1.68
CA LEU A 29 -11.42 -1.08 -2.13
C LEU A 29 -12.64 -1.86 -2.65
N LEU A 30 -13.78 -1.79 -1.97
CA LEU A 30 -15.03 -2.44 -2.42
C LEU A 30 -15.54 -1.96 -3.78
N LYS A 31 -15.18 -0.74 -4.20
CA LYS A 31 -15.60 -0.17 -5.50
C LYS A 31 -14.70 -0.61 -6.65
N ILE A 32 -13.55 -1.21 -6.37
CA ILE A 32 -12.50 -1.48 -7.35
C ILE A 32 -12.24 -2.97 -7.45
N SER A 33 -13.20 -3.67 -8.06
CA SER A 33 -13.11 -5.09 -8.38
C SER A 33 -12.11 -5.44 -9.50
N GLN A 34 -11.46 -4.45 -10.11
CA GLN A 34 -10.53 -4.64 -11.25
C GLN A 34 -9.26 -3.76 -11.20
N ILE A 35 -8.98 -3.08 -10.09
CA ILE A 35 -7.77 -2.26 -10.01
C ILE A 35 -6.56 -3.11 -9.65
N ASN A 36 -5.49 -2.96 -10.43
CA ASN A 36 -4.17 -3.43 -10.03
C ASN A 36 -3.61 -2.54 -8.91
N LEU A 37 -3.65 -3.03 -7.68
CA LEU A 37 -3.14 -2.33 -6.49
C LEU A 37 -1.61 -2.38 -6.36
N ASN A 38 -0.94 -3.22 -7.17
CA ASN A 38 0.52 -3.30 -7.28
C ASN A 38 1.10 -2.28 -8.27
N TYR A 39 0.29 -1.34 -8.77
CA TYR A 39 0.75 -0.27 -9.65
C TYR A 39 1.86 0.56 -8.97
N LEU A 40 3.00 0.67 -9.65
CA LEU A 40 4.09 1.54 -9.26
C LEU A 40 3.82 2.96 -9.76
N LYS A 41 3.90 3.95 -8.88
CA LYS A 41 3.85 5.37 -9.30
C LYS A 41 5.20 5.81 -9.89
N TYR A 42 5.31 7.08 -10.28
CA TYR A 42 6.48 7.61 -10.97
C TYR A 42 7.81 7.45 -10.20
N ASP A 43 7.77 7.40 -8.87
CA ASP A 43 8.94 7.16 -8.02
C ASP A 43 9.16 5.68 -7.68
N GLY A 44 8.45 4.77 -8.36
CA GLY A 44 8.58 3.33 -8.21
C GLY A 44 7.87 2.74 -7.00
N GLN A 45 7.22 3.53 -6.15
CA GLN A 45 6.52 2.98 -4.97
C GLN A 45 5.07 2.56 -5.33
N CYS A 46 4.60 1.47 -4.73
CA CYS A 46 3.19 1.07 -4.73
C CYS A 46 2.56 1.24 -3.33
N LEU A 47 1.31 0.80 -3.14
CA LEU A 47 0.59 0.96 -1.87
C LEU A 47 1.35 0.36 -0.69
N VAL A 48 1.82 -0.88 -0.80
CA VAL A 48 2.50 -1.57 0.30
C VAL A 48 3.85 -0.92 0.65
N HIS A 49 4.57 -0.39 -0.33
CA HIS A 49 5.77 0.40 -0.08
C HIS A 49 5.46 1.67 0.73
N LEU A 50 4.41 2.39 0.35
CA LEU A 50 4.01 3.61 1.05
C LEU A 50 3.54 3.31 2.48
N CYS A 51 2.82 2.21 2.69
CA CYS A 51 2.46 1.79 4.04
C CYS A 51 3.69 1.56 4.92
N CYS A 52 4.74 0.95 4.37
CA CYS A 52 6.02 0.79 5.08
C CYS A 52 6.71 2.14 5.31
N LEU A 53 6.73 3.02 4.30
CA LEU A 53 7.38 4.33 4.39
C LEU A 53 6.73 5.24 5.46
N TYR A 54 5.40 5.21 5.58
CA TYR A 54 4.63 6.06 6.50
C TYR A 54 4.19 5.36 7.79
N ASN A 55 4.73 4.17 8.09
CA ASN A 55 4.38 3.35 9.27
C ASN A 55 2.86 3.08 9.43
N ARG A 56 2.19 2.74 8.33
CA ARG A 56 0.74 2.48 8.27
C ARG A 56 0.44 0.98 8.27
N LEU A 57 0.67 0.32 9.41
CA LEU A 57 0.42 -1.12 9.56
C LEU A 57 -1.06 -1.49 9.37
N ASP A 58 -1.96 -0.62 9.83
CA ASP A 58 -3.41 -0.72 9.67
C ASP A 58 -3.81 -0.88 8.19
N LEU A 59 -3.32 0.03 7.34
CA LEU A 59 -3.60 0.01 5.91
C LEU A 59 -2.82 -1.09 5.19
N LEU A 60 -1.59 -1.41 5.64
CA LEU A 60 -0.82 -2.51 5.07
C LEU A 60 -1.59 -3.83 5.17
N LYS A 61 -2.14 -4.12 6.36
CA LYS A 61 -2.97 -5.30 6.59
C LYS A 61 -4.16 -5.33 5.66
N LEU A 62 -4.88 -4.22 5.56
CA LEU A 62 -6.04 -4.10 4.69
C LEU A 62 -5.68 -4.39 3.22
N PHE A 63 -4.58 -3.83 2.70
CA PHE A 63 -4.17 -4.04 1.32
C PHE A 63 -3.62 -5.43 1.03
N VAL A 64 -2.93 -6.06 1.98
CA VAL A 64 -2.40 -7.42 1.79
C VAL A 64 -3.52 -8.46 1.91
N GLU A 65 -4.38 -8.36 2.92
CA GLU A 65 -5.40 -9.36 3.21
C GLU A 65 -6.63 -9.26 2.30
N TYR A 66 -7.04 -8.04 1.93
CA TYR A 66 -8.25 -7.82 1.12
C TYR A 66 -7.94 -7.36 -0.30
N GLY A 67 -6.83 -6.64 -0.50
CA GLY A 67 -6.41 -6.15 -1.81
C GLY A 67 -5.55 -7.13 -2.60
N ASN A 68 -5.11 -8.23 -1.98
CA ASN A 68 -4.14 -9.18 -2.53
C ASN A 68 -2.88 -8.48 -3.09
N CYS A 69 -2.40 -7.44 -2.39
CA CYS A 69 -1.17 -6.76 -2.78
C CYS A 69 0.05 -7.68 -2.60
N ASP A 70 0.97 -7.61 -3.54
CA ASP A 70 2.24 -8.35 -3.51
C ASP A 70 3.23 -7.68 -2.55
N THR A 71 3.67 -8.40 -1.53
CA THR A 71 4.66 -7.92 -0.54
C THR A 71 6.11 -8.10 -1.00
N TYR A 72 6.34 -8.82 -2.09
CA TYR A 72 7.66 -9.07 -2.68
C TYR A 72 7.99 -8.15 -3.87
N ILE A 73 7.06 -7.26 -4.23
CA ILE A 73 7.27 -6.31 -5.33
C ILE A 73 8.44 -5.37 -5.04
N SER A 74 9.38 -5.27 -5.97
CA SER A 74 10.48 -4.31 -5.88
C SER A 74 10.10 -2.97 -6.51
N ASN A 75 10.42 -1.86 -5.84
CA ASN A 75 10.39 -0.53 -6.45
C ASN A 75 11.54 -0.34 -7.46
N HIS A 76 11.64 0.85 -8.07
CA HIS A 76 12.66 1.15 -9.08
C HIS A 76 14.11 1.09 -8.56
N ASP A 77 14.31 1.23 -7.25
CA ASP A 77 15.62 1.11 -6.60
C ASP A 77 15.94 -0.34 -6.20
N GLY A 78 15.06 -1.29 -6.53
CA GLY A 78 15.20 -2.70 -6.16
C GLY A 78 14.81 -3.00 -4.70
N TRP A 79 14.18 -2.05 -4.00
CA TRP A 79 13.76 -2.25 -2.62
C TRP A 79 12.39 -2.91 -2.55
N LEU A 80 12.27 -3.93 -1.71
CA LEU A 80 11.00 -4.50 -1.30
C LEU A 80 10.37 -3.62 -0.19
N PRO A 81 9.05 -3.73 0.06
CA PRO A 81 8.40 -3.16 1.23
C PRO A 81 9.13 -3.51 2.54
N LEU A 82 9.61 -4.75 2.67
CA LEU A 82 10.38 -5.21 3.83
C LEU A 82 11.69 -4.42 4.00
N HIS A 83 12.42 -4.10 2.92
CA HIS A 83 13.64 -3.31 3.01
C HIS A 83 13.36 -1.92 3.59
N ILE A 84 12.28 -1.28 3.17
CA ILE A 84 11.84 0.03 3.71
C ILE A 84 11.53 -0.09 5.20
N ALA A 85 10.75 -1.08 5.61
CA ALA A 85 10.35 -1.27 7.01
C ALA A 85 11.55 -1.54 7.93
N VAL A 86 12.50 -2.36 7.48
CA VAL A 86 13.74 -2.66 8.22
C VAL A 86 14.62 -1.42 8.32
N TYR A 87 14.82 -0.70 7.21
CA TYR A 87 15.65 0.51 7.16
C TYR A 87 15.14 1.60 8.11
N LEU A 88 13.82 1.74 8.24
CA LEU A 88 13.18 2.73 9.11
C LEU A 88 12.95 2.25 10.55
N GLY A 89 13.18 0.96 10.84
CA GLY A 89 13.02 0.38 12.18
C GLY A 89 11.56 0.14 12.62
N TYR A 90 10.62 0.02 11.69
CA TYR A 90 9.21 -0.21 11.99
C TYR A 90 8.93 -1.70 12.23
N MET A 91 9.32 -2.18 13.42
CA MET A 91 9.35 -3.62 13.74
C MET A 91 7.98 -4.30 13.65
N ASP A 92 6.88 -3.60 13.97
CA ASP A 92 5.54 -4.20 13.83
C ASP A 92 5.20 -4.53 12.37
N ILE A 93 5.64 -3.69 11.43
CA ILE A 93 5.51 -3.94 9.99
C ILE A 93 6.48 -5.04 9.54
N VAL A 94 7.71 -5.04 10.03
CA VAL A 94 8.68 -6.12 9.75
C VAL A 94 8.12 -7.47 10.16
N TYR A 95 7.61 -7.58 11.39
CA TYR A 95 7.01 -8.83 11.88
C TYR A 95 5.76 -9.22 11.11
N TYR A 96 4.97 -8.25 10.64
CA TYR A 96 3.83 -8.55 9.79
C TYR A 96 4.26 -9.11 8.43
N LEU A 97 5.19 -8.43 7.74
CA LEU A 97 5.66 -8.83 6.42
C LEU A 97 6.41 -10.17 6.42
N LEU A 98 7.11 -10.52 7.51
CA LEU A 98 7.80 -11.82 7.63
C LEU A 98 6.84 -13.01 7.84
N ARG A 99 5.56 -12.77 8.10
CA ARG A 99 4.55 -13.83 8.24
C ARG A 99 3.86 -14.19 6.92
N TYR A 100 4.18 -13.49 5.83
CA TYR A 100 3.62 -13.67 4.48
C TYR A 100 4.73 -13.97 3.47
#